data_AF-A0A3P3VYQ4-F1
#
_entry.id   AF-A0A3P3VYQ4-F1
#
_cell.length_a   1.000
_cell.length_b   1.000
_cell.length_c   1.000
_cell.angle_alpha   90.00
_cell.angle_beta   90.00
_cell.angle_gamma   90.00
#
_symmetry.space_group_name_H-M   'P 1'
#
loop_
_entity.id
_entity.type
_entity.pdbx_description
1 polymer ?
#
loop_
_entity_poly.entity_id
_entity_poly.type
_entity_poly.pdbx_seq_one_letter_code
_entity_poly.pdbx_strand_id
1 'polypeptide(L)'
;MTQDAHEPNPANLALERTREVAQILLDARLTIAVAESLTGGGLAAELVRVPGISASFRGGVVAYHTALKHTVLGVDRELLLDRGAVDPEVARQMAARVREVMAVAGQHADIGLSTTGVAGPDSADGKPAGTVFVGISSLWGERVVELDFSNLVRLDDPVGSRQRIRFATIEAALFNLLEHLAEQVETGPNAEV
;
A
#
# COMPACT_ATOMS: atom_id res chain seq x y z
N MET A 1 -11.60 4.98 -41.18
CA MET A 1 -11.41 4.02 -40.06
C MET A 1 -10.00 4.20 -39.53
N THR A 2 -9.81 5.11 -38.60
CA THR A 2 -8.62 5.15 -37.75
C THR A 2 -9.14 4.77 -36.37
N GLN A 3 -8.70 3.61 -35.87
CA GLN A 3 -8.94 3.22 -34.49
C GLN A 3 -8.11 4.18 -33.63
N ASP A 4 -8.80 5.02 -32.86
CA ASP A 4 -8.16 5.77 -31.78
C ASP A 4 -7.67 4.76 -30.75
N ALA A 5 -6.36 4.80 -30.48
CA ALA A 5 -5.75 4.10 -29.36
C ALA A 5 -6.41 4.62 -28.08
N HIS A 6 -7.30 3.81 -27.51
CA HIS A 6 -7.95 4.12 -26.25
C HIS A 6 -6.87 4.10 -25.17
N GLU A 7 -6.52 5.27 -24.63
CA GLU A 7 -5.69 5.34 -23.42
C GLU A 7 -6.28 4.39 -22.37
N PRO A 8 -5.47 3.52 -21.75
CA PRO A 8 -5.99 2.55 -20.80
C PRO A 8 -6.65 3.30 -19.63
N ASN A 9 -7.92 2.98 -19.38
CA ASN A 9 -8.66 3.52 -18.25
C ASN A 9 -7.90 3.20 -16.94
N PRO A 10 -7.52 4.19 -16.11
CA PRO A 10 -6.80 3.95 -14.87
C PRO A 10 -7.47 2.91 -13.95
N ALA A 11 -8.81 2.93 -13.89
CA ALA A 11 -9.57 1.96 -13.10
C ALA A 11 -9.42 0.50 -13.60
N ASN A 12 -9.10 0.30 -14.89
CA ASN A 12 -8.82 -1.01 -15.47
C ASN A 12 -7.38 -1.45 -15.17
N LEU A 13 -6.41 -0.54 -15.21
CA LEU A 13 -5.01 -0.85 -14.87
C LEU A 13 -4.85 -1.25 -13.40
N ALA A 14 -5.50 -0.53 -12.48
CA ALA A 14 -5.54 -0.90 -11.07
C ALA A 14 -6.07 -2.33 -10.90
N LEU A 15 -7.19 -2.66 -11.56
CA LEU A 15 -7.82 -3.98 -11.47
C LEU A 15 -6.94 -5.10 -12.05
N GLU A 16 -6.22 -4.84 -13.15
CA GLU A 16 -5.27 -5.80 -13.72
C GLU A 16 -4.16 -6.14 -12.72
N ARG A 17 -3.53 -5.13 -12.12
CA ARG A 17 -2.50 -5.34 -11.09
C ARG A 17 -3.06 -6.04 -9.85
N THR A 18 -4.26 -5.67 -9.41
CA THR A 18 -4.92 -6.33 -8.28
C THR A 18 -5.14 -7.82 -8.54
N ARG A 19 -5.58 -8.17 -9.76
CA ARG A 19 -5.76 -9.58 -10.15
C ARG A 19 -4.44 -10.33 -10.19
N GLU A 20 -3.38 -9.71 -10.68
CA GLU A 20 -2.05 -10.31 -10.72
C GLU A 20 -1.51 -10.58 -9.31
N VAL A 21 -1.58 -9.58 -8.41
CA VAL A 21 -1.24 -9.76 -6.99
C VAL A 21 -2.05 -10.89 -6.38
N ALA A 22 -3.37 -10.89 -6.58
CA ALA A 22 -4.25 -11.93 -6.05
C ALA A 22 -3.87 -13.33 -6.56
N GLN A 23 -3.58 -13.47 -7.85
CA GLN A 23 -3.19 -14.74 -8.45
C GLN A 23 -1.90 -15.27 -7.82
N ILE A 24 -0.86 -14.44 -7.71
CA ILE A 24 0.41 -14.81 -7.09
C ILE A 24 0.20 -15.28 -5.64
N LEU A 25 -0.58 -14.52 -4.87
CA LEU A 25 -0.84 -14.86 -3.46
C LEU A 25 -1.61 -16.18 -3.32
N LEU A 26 -2.62 -16.40 -4.15
CA LEU A 26 -3.45 -17.60 -4.12
C LEU A 26 -2.66 -18.85 -4.53
N ASP A 27 -1.87 -18.76 -5.60
CA ASP A 27 -1.06 -19.87 -6.11
C ASP A 27 0.03 -20.26 -5.11
N ALA A 28 0.68 -19.28 -4.50
CA ALA A 28 1.72 -19.49 -3.49
C ALA A 28 1.16 -19.75 -2.07
N ARG A 29 -0.17 -19.69 -1.89
CA ARG A 29 -0.86 -19.75 -0.58
C ARG A 29 -0.32 -18.75 0.45
N LEU A 30 0.11 -17.58 -0.04
CA LEU A 30 0.59 -16.49 0.78
C LEU A 30 -0.58 -15.65 1.26
N THR A 31 -0.38 -15.04 2.42
CA THR A 31 -1.37 -14.19 3.07
C THR A 31 -0.89 -12.75 3.18
N ILE A 32 -1.82 -11.81 3.04
CA ILE A 32 -1.53 -10.38 3.06
C ILE A 32 -2.46 -9.63 4.02
N ALA A 33 -1.90 -8.64 4.70
CA ALA A 33 -2.61 -7.69 5.54
C ALA A 33 -2.23 -6.24 5.17
N VAL A 34 -3.13 -5.28 5.38
CA VAL A 34 -2.90 -3.88 4.99
C VAL A 34 -3.10 -2.86 6.11
N ALA A 35 -2.19 -1.88 6.20
CA ALA A 35 -2.29 -0.74 7.11
C ALA A 35 -2.44 0.57 6.32
N GLU A 36 -3.62 1.17 6.35
CA GLU A 36 -3.95 2.33 5.54
C GLU A 36 -4.01 3.61 6.37
N SER A 37 -3.50 4.71 5.82
CA SER A 37 -3.76 6.06 6.30
C SER A 37 -4.47 6.86 5.21
N LEU A 38 -3.74 7.53 4.30
CA LEU A 38 -4.34 8.42 3.30
C LEU A 38 -5.35 7.75 2.36
N THR A 39 -5.18 6.45 2.08
CA THR A 39 -6.06 5.69 1.19
C THR A 39 -7.42 5.37 1.83
N GLY A 40 -7.50 5.37 3.17
CA GLY A 40 -8.77 5.35 3.90
C GLY A 40 -9.62 4.10 3.68
N GLY A 41 -9.02 2.93 3.50
CA GLY A 41 -9.71 1.67 3.21
C GLY A 41 -9.78 1.33 1.72
N GLY A 42 -9.29 2.22 0.85
CA GLY A 42 -9.31 2.02 -0.60
C GLY A 42 -8.44 0.87 -1.07
N LEU A 43 -7.31 0.60 -0.42
CA LEU A 43 -6.45 -0.54 -0.78
C LEU A 43 -7.09 -1.87 -0.38
N ALA A 44 -7.66 -1.96 0.82
CA ALA A 44 -8.46 -3.12 1.23
C ALA A 44 -9.66 -3.33 0.30
N ALA A 45 -10.39 -2.24 -0.04
CA ALA A 45 -11.51 -2.29 -0.96
C ALA A 45 -11.09 -2.80 -2.34
N GLU A 46 -9.94 -2.37 -2.84
CA GLU A 46 -9.39 -2.81 -4.12
C GLU A 46 -9.06 -4.31 -4.09
N LEU A 47 -8.35 -4.81 -3.07
CA LEU A 47 -8.04 -6.24 -2.93
C LEU A 47 -9.29 -7.11 -2.91
N VAL A 48 -10.34 -6.72 -2.18
CA VAL A 48 -11.60 -7.49 -2.09
C VAL A 48 -12.44 -7.47 -3.38
N ARG A 49 -12.04 -6.71 -4.41
CA ARG A 49 -12.68 -6.80 -5.73
C ARG A 49 -12.40 -8.13 -6.43
N VAL A 50 -11.35 -8.86 -6.05
CA VAL A 50 -10.99 -10.13 -6.69
C VAL A 50 -11.71 -11.29 -5.99
N PRO A 51 -12.55 -12.06 -6.71
CA PRO A 51 -13.20 -13.24 -6.14
C PRO A 51 -12.18 -14.26 -5.60
N GLY A 52 -12.46 -14.84 -4.44
CA GLY A 52 -11.60 -15.85 -3.80
C GLY A 52 -10.44 -15.30 -2.98
N ILE A 53 -10.18 -13.99 -3.01
CA ILE A 53 -9.07 -13.37 -2.26
C ILE A 53 -9.13 -13.58 -0.75
N SER A 54 -10.28 -13.95 -0.18
CA SER A 54 -10.42 -14.28 1.25
C SER A 54 -9.53 -15.45 1.71
N ALA A 55 -9.02 -16.27 0.80
CA ALA A 55 -8.02 -17.29 1.13
C ALA A 55 -6.63 -16.69 1.47
N SER A 56 -6.33 -15.48 0.99
CA SER A 56 -5.04 -14.80 1.16
C SER A 56 -5.15 -13.49 1.95
N PHE A 57 -6.17 -12.67 1.73
CA PHE A 57 -6.33 -11.39 2.41
C PHE A 57 -6.88 -11.58 3.83
N ARG A 58 -6.07 -11.22 4.83
CA ARG A 58 -6.41 -11.33 6.26
C ARG A 58 -7.25 -10.18 6.79
N GLY A 59 -7.19 -9.03 6.13
CA GLY A 59 -7.86 -7.80 6.57
C GLY A 59 -6.88 -6.65 6.69
N GLY A 60 -7.31 -5.58 7.37
CA GLY A 60 -6.46 -4.41 7.53
C GLY A 60 -6.92 -3.45 8.62
N VAL A 61 -6.06 -2.46 8.86
CA VAL A 61 -6.27 -1.38 9.83
C VAL A 61 -6.27 -0.05 9.08
N VAL A 62 -7.30 0.76 9.25
CA VAL A 62 -7.29 2.16 8.80
C VAL A 62 -6.85 3.05 9.97
N ALA A 63 -5.55 3.31 10.07
CA ALA A 63 -4.93 4.13 11.11
C ALA A 63 -4.85 5.61 10.67
N TYR A 64 -6.01 6.20 10.40
CA TYR A 64 -6.10 7.56 9.83
C TYR A 64 -5.59 8.64 10.80
N HIS A 65 -5.96 8.53 12.08
CA HIS A 65 -5.46 9.41 13.13
C HIS A 65 -4.05 8.99 13.56
N THR A 66 -3.13 9.95 13.74
CA THR A 66 -1.72 9.67 14.11
C THR A 66 -1.60 8.79 15.36
N ALA A 67 -2.39 9.04 16.40
CA ALA A 67 -2.39 8.21 17.61
C ALA A 67 -2.72 6.73 17.34
N LEU A 68 -3.56 6.41 16.35
CA LEU A 68 -3.91 5.02 16.01
C LEU A 68 -2.72 4.27 15.39
N LYS A 69 -1.78 4.97 14.74
CA LYS A 69 -0.54 4.37 14.26
C LYS A 69 0.27 3.80 15.43
N HIS A 70 0.29 4.49 16.56
CA HIS A 70 0.90 3.97 17.78
C HIS A 70 0.03 2.89 18.46
N THR A 71 -1.22 3.21 18.79
CA THR A 71 -2.01 2.34 19.68
C THR A 71 -2.44 1.02 19.04
N VAL A 72 -2.61 0.99 17.71
CA VAL A 72 -3.01 -0.22 16.97
C VAL A 72 -1.81 -0.83 16.26
N LEU A 73 -1.05 -0.01 15.53
CA LEU A 73 0.06 -0.46 14.68
C LEU A 73 1.43 -0.33 15.36
N GLY A 74 1.49 -0.08 16.66
CA GLY A 74 2.73 -0.15 17.45
C GLY A 74 3.84 0.79 16.97
N VAL A 75 3.54 1.77 16.12
CA VAL A 75 4.54 2.71 15.60
C VAL A 75 5.13 3.49 16.77
N ASP A 76 6.45 3.64 16.75
CA ASP A 76 7.20 4.32 17.78
C ASP A 76 6.65 5.74 18.03
N ARG A 77 6.41 6.05 19.31
CA ARG A 77 5.78 7.31 19.70
C ARG A 77 6.72 8.50 19.53
N GLU A 78 8.01 8.32 19.81
CA GLU A 78 9.02 9.36 19.65
C GLU A 78 9.20 9.68 18.16
N LEU A 79 9.24 8.65 17.30
CA LEU A 79 9.24 8.80 15.86
C LEU A 79 8.06 9.66 15.36
N LEU A 80 6.84 9.36 15.81
CA LEU A 80 5.65 10.12 15.42
C LEU A 80 5.67 11.57 15.91
N LEU A 81 6.27 11.84 17.08
CA LEU A 81 6.40 13.18 17.63
C LEU A 81 7.48 13.99 16.89
N ASP A 82 8.62 13.37 16.58
CA ASP A 82 9.78 14.05 16.02
C ASP A 82 9.71 14.21 14.50
N ARG A 83 9.16 13.21 13.79
CA ARG A 83 9.18 13.12 12.32
C ARG A 83 7.79 13.15 11.68
N GLY A 84 6.73 13.04 12.48
CA GLY A 84 5.35 13.05 11.98
C GLY A 84 4.89 11.71 11.41
N ALA A 85 3.66 11.66 10.92
CA ALA A 85 3.03 10.43 10.41
C ALA A 85 3.41 10.10 8.96
N VAL A 86 3.95 11.08 8.22
CA VAL A 86 4.33 10.95 6.80
C VAL A 86 5.84 10.79 6.70
N ASP A 87 6.30 9.59 6.98
CA ASP A 87 7.71 9.25 7.10
C ASP A 87 7.98 7.80 6.63
N PRO A 88 9.13 7.51 6.00
CA PRO A 88 9.44 6.15 5.55
C PRO A 88 9.52 5.13 6.69
N GLU A 89 10.04 5.52 7.86
CA GLU A 89 10.15 4.60 9.00
C GLU A 89 8.77 4.30 9.61
N VAL A 90 7.85 5.28 9.59
CA VAL A 90 6.46 5.05 9.96
C VAL A 90 5.80 4.05 9.01
N ALA A 91 6.00 4.20 7.69
CA ALA A 91 5.50 3.25 6.71
C ALA A 91 6.05 1.83 6.95
N ARG A 92 7.36 1.70 7.20
CA ARG A 92 8.01 0.42 7.53
C ARG A 92 7.37 -0.25 8.75
N GLN A 93 7.27 0.48 9.86
CA GLN A 93 6.69 -0.04 11.11
C GLN A 93 5.21 -0.42 10.97
N MET A 94 4.43 0.39 10.25
CA MET A 94 3.03 0.07 9.93
C MET A 94 2.92 -1.25 9.14
N ALA A 95 3.78 -1.45 8.13
CA ALA A 95 3.78 -2.65 7.30
C ALA A 95 4.19 -3.89 8.09
N ALA A 96 5.22 -3.79 8.93
CA ALA A 96 5.64 -4.90 9.79
C ALA A 96 4.53 -5.28 10.78
N ARG A 97 4.01 -4.30 11.52
CA ARG A 97 3.05 -4.57 12.59
C ARG A 97 1.70 -5.05 12.08
N VAL A 98 1.27 -4.63 10.88
CA VAL A 98 -0.04 -5.06 10.37
C VAL A 98 -0.11 -6.57 10.13
N ARG A 99 1.03 -7.21 9.84
CA ARG A 99 1.13 -8.67 9.72
C ARG A 99 0.78 -9.38 11.02
N GLU A 100 1.25 -8.83 12.13
CA GLU A 100 1.10 -9.41 13.46
C GLU A 100 -0.31 -9.17 14.00
N VAL A 101 -0.85 -7.95 13.86
CA VAL A 101 -2.19 -7.62 14.38
C VAL A 101 -3.31 -8.31 13.61
N MET A 102 -3.09 -8.66 12.35
CA MET A 102 -4.02 -9.41 11.51
C MET A 102 -3.77 -10.93 11.57
N ALA A 103 -3.14 -11.41 12.64
CA ALA A 103 -2.90 -12.84 12.80
C ALA A 103 -4.22 -13.63 12.90
N VAL A 104 -4.29 -14.75 12.18
CA VAL A 104 -5.43 -15.69 12.22
C VAL A 104 -4.93 -17.02 12.73
N ALA A 105 -5.60 -17.58 13.75
CA ALA A 105 -5.18 -18.81 14.41
C ALA A 105 -3.70 -18.78 14.91
N GLY A 106 -3.24 -17.60 15.35
CA GLY A 106 -1.87 -17.40 15.83
C GLY A 106 -0.80 -17.28 14.73
N GLN A 107 -1.19 -17.29 13.45
CA GLN A 107 -0.26 -17.12 12.33
C GLN A 107 -0.33 -15.69 11.80
N HIS A 108 0.81 -15.01 11.77
CA HIS A 108 0.94 -13.67 11.16
C HIS A 108 0.68 -13.74 9.66
N ALA A 109 0.28 -12.62 9.05
CA ALA A 109 0.27 -12.54 7.59
C ALA A 109 1.70 -12.65 7.04
N ASP A 110 1.87 -13.31 5.90
CA ASP A 110 3.17 -13.44 5.24
C ASP A 110 3.67 -12.07 4.76
N ILE A 111 2.74 -11.21 4.34
CA ILE A 111 3.01 -9.90 3.76
C ILE A 111 2.17 -8.83 4.47
N GLY A 112 2.79 -7.70 4.78
CA GLY A 112 2.16 -6.48 5.25
C GLY A 112 2.43 -5.35 4.28
N LEU A 113 1.39 -4.62 3.90
CA LEU A 113 1.48 -3.46 3.01
C LEU A 113 0.92 -2.24 3.73
N SER A 114 1.64 -1.12 3.72
CA SER A 114 1.21 0.11 4.39
C SER A 114 1.19 1.31 3.45
N THR A 115 0.31 2.27 3.75
CA THR A 115 0.25 3.56 3.05
C THR A 115 0.18 4.71 4.05
N THR A 116 1.10 5.67 3.93
CA THR A 116 1.04 6.96 4.65
C THR A 116 1.47 8.10 3.74
N GLY A 117 0.92 9.29 3.91
CA GLY A 117 1.14 10.38 2.94
C GLY A 117 0.16 11.54 3.07
N VAL A 118 0.41 12.58 2.30
CA VAL A 118 -0.40 13.80 2.25
C VAL A 118 -1.24 13.82 0.98
N ALA A 119 -2.50 13.44 1.07
CA ALA A 119 -3.41 13.49 -0.08
C ALA A 119 -3.82 14.94 -0.47
N GLY A 120 -3.50 15.95 0.34
CA GLY A 120 -3.77 17.36 0.04
C GLY A 120 -5.23 17.80 0.25
N PRO A 121 -5.55 19.03 -0.21
CA PRO A 121 -4.68 19.91 -1.00
C PRO A 121 -3.54 20.59 -0.21
N ASP A 122 -3.69 20.71 1.11
CA ASP A 122 -2.70 21.37 1.97
C ASP A 122 -1.55 20.43 2.37
N SER A 123 -0.43 21.03 2.79
CA SER A 123 0.67 20.29 3.44
C SER A 123 0.27 19.74 4.81
N ALA A 124 0.87 18.63 5.22
CA ALA A 124 0.73 18.08 6.57
C ALA A 124 2.07 17.53 7.07
N ASP A 125 2.34 17.63 8.38
CA ASP A 125 3.59 17.18 9.02
C ASP A 125 4.86 17.72 8.34
N GLY A 126 4.83 18.96 7.83
CA GLY A 126 5.94 19.57 7.10
C GLY A 126 6.20 19.00 5.71
N LYS A 127 5.33 18.11 5.20
CA LYS A 127 5.40 17.51 3.87
C LYS A 127 4.36 18.13 2.92
N PRO A 128 4.72 18.42 1.65
CA PRO A 128 3.77 18.94 0.68
C PRO A 128 2.71 17.90 0.29
N ALA A 129 1.57 18.38 -0.23
CA ALA A 129 0.58 17.49 -0.84
C ALA A 129 1.21 16.70 -1.99
N GLY A 130 0.91 15.40 -2.05
CA GLY A 130 1.48 14.47 -3.01
C GLY A 130 2.63 13.62 -2.47
N THR A 131 3.24 13.96 -1.33
CA THR A 131 4.25 13.08 -0.70
C THR A 131 3.59 11.85 -0.10
N VAL A 132 4.03 10.67 -0.54
CA VAL A 132 3.49 9.37 -0.12
C VAL A 132 4.62 8.37 0.13
N PHE A 133 4.41 7.52 1.13
CA PHE A 133 5.25 6.37 1.43
C PHE A 133 4.41 5.09 1.40
N VAL A 134 4.95 4.08 0.72
CA VAL A 134 4.43 2.71 0.73
C VAL A 134 5.45 1.83 1.44
N GLY A 135 5.03 1.15 2.51
CA GLY A 135 5.86 0.17 3.21
C GLY A 135 5.44 -1.25 2.85
N ILE A 136 6.41 -2.13 2.62
CA ILE A 136 6.22 -3.55 2.39
C ILE A 136 7.06 -4.28 3.42
N SER A 137 6.45 -5.21 4.16
CA SER A 137 7.15 -6.13 5.05
C SER A 137 6.74 -7.54 4.69
N SER A 138 7.70 -8.45 4.59
CA SER A 138 7.46 -9.83 4.18
C SER A 138 8.44 -10.79 4.85
N LEU A 139 8.31 -12.09 4.57
CA LEU A 139 9.29 -13.09 4.97
C LEU A 139 10.66 -12.92 4.27
N TRP A 140 10.69 -12.21 3.14
CA TRP A 140 11.90 -12.00 2.32
C TRP A 140 12.59 -10.66 2.58
N GLY A 141 12.09 -9.89 3.56
CA GLY A 141 12.62 -8.58 3.90
C GLY A 141 11.59 -7.48 3.77
N GLU A 142 12.09 -6.25 3.92
CA GLU A 142 11.29 -5.03 3.98
C GLU A 142 11.74 -4.03 2.93
N ARG A 143 10.78 -3.28 2.39
CA ARG A 143 11.00 -2.24 1.40
C ARG A 143 10.12 -1.04 1.72
N VAL A 144 10.65 0.16 1.55
CA VAL A 144 9.86 1.39 1.62
C VAL A 144 10.11 2.19 0.36
N VAL A 145 9.03 2.66 -0.25
CA VAL A 145 9.07 3.43 -1.49
C VAL A 145 8.50 4.81 -1.21
N GLU A 146 9.30 5.83 -1.50
CA GLU A 146 8.87 7.23 -1.50
C GLU A 146 8.32 7.58 -2.89
N LEU A 147 7.17 8.24 -2.91
CA LEU A 147 6.43 8.62 -4.11
C LEU A 147 6.09 10.11 -4.04
N ASP A 148 6.21 10.77 -5.19
CA ASP A 148 5.84 12.17 -5.37
C ASP A 148 4.69 12.28 -6.38
N PHE A 149 3.51 12.64 -5.88
CA PHE A 149 2.30 12.91 -6.66
C PHE A 149 1.91 14.40 -6.65
N SER A 150 2.87 15.31 -6.41
CA SER A 150 2.63 16.75 -6.41
C SER A 150 2.06 17.25 -7.75
N ASN A 151 2.38 16.57 -8.86
CA ASN A 151 1.81 16.84 -10.18
C ASN A 151 0.29 16.57 -10.29
N LEU A 152 -0.29 15.81 -9.36
CA LEU A 152 -1.73 15.54 -9.29
C LEU A 152 -2.50 16.60 -8.48
N VAL A 153 -1.79 17.53 -7.82
CA VAL A 153 -2.40 18.60 -7.02
C VAL A 153 -2.96 19.69 -7.92
N ARG A 154 -4.26 19.97 -7.75
CA ARG A 154 -5.02 21.03 -8.43
C ARG A 154 -5.71 21.87 -7.37
N LEU A 155 -5.31 23.13 -7.25
CA LEU A 155 -5.86 24.06 -6.26
C LEU A 155 -7.30 24.49 -6.57
N ASP A 156 -7.67 24.45 -7.86
CA ASP A 156 -9.02 24.69 -8.37
C ASP A 156 -9.95 23.47 -8.23
N ASP A 157 -9.42 22.29 -7.92
CA ASP A 157 -10.17 21.04 -7.67
C ASP A 157 -9.54 20.25 -6.50
N PRO A 158 -9.65 20.74 -5.25
CA PRO A 158 -8.99 20.12 -4.10
C PRO A 158 -9.54 18.72 -3.78
N VAL A 159 -10.85 18.51 -3.96
CA VAL A 159 -11.49 17.21 -3.72
C VAL A 159 -11.05 16.19 -4.76
N GLY A 160 -11.08 16.54 -6.05
CA GLY A 160 -10.63 15.64 -7.11
C GLY A 160 -9.14 15.35 -7.03
N SER A 161 -8.30 16.35 -6.72
CA SER A 161 -6.86 16.16 -6.49
C SER A 161 -6.58 15.16 -5.39
N ARG A 162 -7.29 15.31 -4.27
CA ARG A 162 -7.21 14.40 -3.15
C ARG A 162 -7.59 12.97 -3.54
N GLN A 163 -8.66 12.79 -4.33
CA GLN A 163 -9.03 11.46 -4.83
C GLN A 163 -7.98 10.89 -5.79
N ARG A 164 -7.44 11.69 -6.71
CA ARG A 164 -6.38 11.26 -7.64
C ARG A 164 -5.15 10.75 -6.90
N ILE A 165 -4.67 11.46 -5.87
CA ILE A 165 -3.51 11.04 -5.06
C ILE A 165 -3.82 9.73 -4.32
N ARG A 166 -5.04 9.58 -3.77
CA ARG A 166 -5.45 8.33 -3.11
C ARG A 166 -5.46 7.14 -4.06
N PHE A 167 -6.01 7.31 -5.27
CA PHE A 167 -6.03 6.24 -6.28
C PHE A 167 -4.62 5.90 -6.78
N ALA A 168 -3.81 6.92 -7.09
CA ALA A 168 -2.41 6.72 -7.49
C ALA A 168 -1.60 6.00 -6.40
N THR A 169 -1.88 6.27 -5.12
CA THR A 169 -1.26 5.54 -4.00
C THR A 169 -1.64 4.06 -3.99
N ILE A 170 -2.90 3.72 -4.25
CA ILE A 170 -3.37 2.32 -4.29
C ILE A 170 -2.70 1.58 -5.44
N GLU A 171 -2.70 2.18 -6.64
CA GLU A 171 -2.04 1.61 -7.82
C GLU A 171 -0.54 1.42 -7.59
N ALA A 172 0.14 2.43 -7.04
CA ALA A 172 1.56 2.34 -6.75
C ALA A 172 1.87 1.31 -5.65
N ALA A 173 1.00 1.15 -4.65
CA ALA A 173 1.18 0.14 -3.61
C ALA A 173 1.10 -1.28 -4.19
N LEU A 174 0.14 -1.53 -5.07
CA LEU A 174 0.01 -2.82 -5.77
C LEU A 174 1.17 -3.06 -6.74
N PHE A 175 1.59 -2.04 -7.50
CA PHE A 175 2.75 -2.13 -8.38
C PHE A 175 4.03 -2.49 -7.62
N ASN A 176 4.34 -1.76 -6.54
CA ASN A 176 5.56 -2.01 -5.77
C ASN A 176 5.51 -3.36 -5.04
N LEU A 177 4.32 -3.86 -4.70
CA LEU A 177 4.17 -5.22 -4.19
C LEU A 177 4.50 -6.26 -5.27
N LEU A 178 4.06 -6.06 -6.52
CA LEU A 178 4.42 -6.96 -7.63
C LEU A 178 5.93 -7.00 -7.86
N GLU A 179 6.59 -5.83 -7.89
CA GLU A 179 8.04 -5.74 -8.02
C GLU A 179 8.75 -6.49 -6.86
N HIS A 180 8.30 -6.26 -5.62
CA HIS A 180 8.83 -6.95 -4.44
C HIS A 180 8.67 -8.47 -4.52
N LEU A 181 7.56 -8.97 -5.08
CA LEU A 181 7.31 -10.40 -5.25
C LEU A 181 8.11 -11.00 -6.42
N ALA A 182 8.27 -10.27 -7.52
CA ALA A 182 9.00 -10.71 -8.70
C ALA A 182 10.50 -10.92 -8.40
N GLU A 183 11.11 -10.00 -7.64
CA GLU A 183 12.50 -10.12 -7.18
C GLU A 183 12.75 -11.44 -6.44
N GLN A 184 11.74 -12.03 -5.78
CA GLN A 184 11.89 -13.29 -5.03
C GLN A 184 11.74 -14.54 -5.89
N VAL A 185 11.04 -14.45 -7.02
CA VAL A 185 10.96 -15.54 -8.01
C VAL A 185 12.31 -15.73 -8.69
N GLU A 186 13.05 -14.63 -8.93
CA GLU A 186 14.38 -14.66 -9.55
C GLU A 186 15.48 -15.14 -8.60
N THR A 187 15.33 -14.96 -7.29
CA THR A 187 16.31 -15.40 -6.27
C THR A 187 16.01 -16.78 -5.65
N GLY A 188 14.98 -17.49 -6.13
CA GLY A 188 14.61 -18.82 -5.63
C GLY A 188 15.62 -19.92 -5.99
N PRO A 189 15.63 -21.06 -5.27
CA PRO A 189 16.63 -22.14 -5.40
C PRO A 189 16.68 -22.88 -6.76
N ASN A 190 15.94 -22.42 -7.78
CA ASN A 190 16.05 -22.91 -9.16
C ASN A 190 17.08 -22.12 -10.00
N ALA A 191 17.88 -21.24 -9.38
CA ALA A 191 18.98 -20.51 -10.04
C ALA A 191 20.28 -21.32 -10.17
N GLU A 192 20.34 -22.57 -9.67
CA GLU A 192 21.46 -23.47 -9.93
C GLU A 192 21.01 -24.64 -10.82
N VAL A 193 21.57 -24.64 -12.03
CA VAL A 193 21.54 -25.71 -13.04
C VAL A 193 22.37 -26.90 -12.57
#